data_AF-A0A9X2ZQ04-F1
#
_entry.id   AF-A0A9X2ZQ04-F1
#
_cell.length_a   1.000
_cell.length_b   1.000
_cell.length_c   1.000
_cell.angle_alpha   90.00
_cell.angle_beta   90.00
_cell.angle_gamma   90.00
#
_symmetry.space_group_name_H-M   'P 1'
#
loop_
_entity.id
_entity.type
_entity.pdbx_description
1 polymer ?
#
loop_
_entity_poly.entity_id
_entity_poly.type
_entity_poly.pdbx_seq_one_letter_code
_entity_poly.pdbx_strand_id
1 'polypeptide(L)' 'MNFKVGIIRAGPSGLAMLRAFKPEQKKGNKTPEIKCYENKITGMECGTTPEGLE' A
#
# COMPACT_ATOMS: atom_id res chain seq x y z
N MET A 1 14.40 3.28 -10.44
CA MET A 1 14.71 3.56 -9.01
C MET A 1 15.13 2.25 -8.37
N ASN A 2 16.10 2.27 -7.45
CA ASN A 2 16.64 1.06 -6.82
C ASN A 2 16.58 1.17 -5.29
N PHE A 3 15.41 1.49 -4.77
CA PHE A 3 15.16 1.49 -3.33
C PHE A 3 13.81 0.84 -3.03
N LYS A 4 13.71 0.22 -1.85
CA LYS A 4 12.54 -0.52 -1.39
C LYS A 4 11.87 0.27 -0.27
N VAL A 5 10.54 0.26 -0.24
CA VAL A 5 9.73 0.96 0.76
C VAL A 5 8.98 -0.06 1.60
N GLY A 6 9.22 -0.05 2.91
CA GLY A 6 8.48 -0.85 3.89
C GLY A 6 7.42 0.00 4.59
N ILE A 7 6.15 -0.42 4.55
CA ILE A 7 5.07 0.19 5.35
C ILE A 7 4.81 -0.71 6.55
N ILE A 8 4.98 -0.20 7.77
CA ILE A 8 4.81 -0.96 9.01
C ILE A 8 3.54 -0.45 9.69
N ARG A 9 2.59 -1.34 9.97
CA ARG A 9 1.23 -1.02 10.47
C ARG A 9 0.46 -0.10 9.53
N ALA A 10 -0.25 -0.70 8.58
CA ALA A 10 -1.12 -0.04 7.63
C ALA A 10 -2.51 0.31 8.21
N GLY A 11 -2.49 1.20 9.20
CA GLY A 11 -3.67 2.02 9.51
C GLY A 11 -3.99 3.02 8.38
N PRO A 12 -4.84 4.03 8.64
CA PRO A 12 -5.26 5.02 7.63
C PRO A 12 -4.09 5.66 6.87
N SER A 13 -3.00 5.99 7.58
CA SER A 13 -1.80 6.58 7.00
C SER A 13 -1.06 5.62 6.05
N GLY A 14 -0.91 4.35 6.42
CA GLY A 14 -0.26 3.36 5.56
C GLY A 14 -1.09 3.02 4.32
N LEU A 15 -2.41 2.95 4.47
CA LEU A 15 -3.33 2.78 3.34
C LEU A 15 -3.34 4.00 2.40
N ALA A 16 -3.28 5.22 2.95
CA ALA A 16 -3.17 6.44 2.14
C ALA A 16 -1.87 6.46 1.32
N MET A 17 -0.76 6.02 1.93
CA MET A 17 0.53 5.88 1.24
C MET A 17 0.43 4.88 0.08
N LEU A 18 -0.17 3.69 0.30
CA LEU A 18 -0.40 2.72 -0.77
C LEU A 18 -1.27 3.28 -1.90
N ARG A 19 -2.32 4.04 -1.57
CA ARG A 19 -3.18 4.70 -2.56
C ARG A 19 -2.42 5.75 -3.38
N ALA A 20 -1.50 6.49 -2.78
CA ALA A 20 -0.70 7.49 -3.47
C ALA A 20 0.20 6.86 -4.57
N PHE A 21 0.66 5.63 -4.38
CA PHE A 21 1.48 4.92 -5.38
C PHE A 21 0.68 4.23 -6.50
N LYS A 22 -0.62 3.96 -6.33
CA LYS A 22 -1.47 3.35 -7.38
C LYS A 22 -1.52 4.13 -8.72
N PRO A 23 -1.74 5.46 -8.76
CA PRO A 23 -1.79 6.19 -10.03
C PRO A 23 -0.44 6.25 -10.73
N GLU A 24 0.66 6.35 -9.98
CA GLU A 24 2.02 6.33 -10.54
C GLU A 24 2.34 4.99 -11.20
N GLN A 25 1.92 3.87 -10.59
CA GLN A 25 2.03 2.54 -11.20
C GLN A 25 1.20 2.42 -12.48
N LYS A 26 -0.04 2.95 -12.49
CA LYS A 26 -0.91 2.95 -13.67
C LYS A 26 -0.37 3.79 -14.83
N LYS A 27 0.36 4.87 -14.53
CA LYS A 27 1.00 5.74 -15.53
C LYS A 27 2.28 5.14 -16.12
N GLY A 28 2.75 4.00 -15.60
CA GLY A 28 4.01 3.38 -16.03
C GLY A 28 5.26 4.09 -15.49
N ASN A 29 5.11 4.93 -14.46
CA ASN A 29 6.26 5.58 -13.82
C ASN A 29 7.08 4.55 -13.03
N LYS A 30 8.39 4.79 -12.91
CA LYS A 30 9.30 3.94 -12.13
C LYS A 30 9.01 4.10 -10.63
N THR A 31 8.11 3.31 -10.07
CA THR A 31 7.85 3.25 -8.62
C THR A 31 8.81 2.27 -7.91
N PRO A 32 9.13 2.51 -6.63
CA PRO A 32 9.90 1.57 -5.83
C PRO A 32 9.13 0.26 -5.56
N GLU A 33 9.85 -0.79 -5.15
CA GLU A 33 9.22 -2.01 -4.61
C GLU A 33 8.63 -1.68 -3.23
N ILE A 34 7.31 -1.75 -3.09
CA ILE A 34 6.60 -1.43 -1.85
C ILE A 34 6.15 -2.73 -1.19
N LYS A 35 6.52 -2.93 0.07
CA LYS A 35 6.11 -4.08 0.88
C LYS A 35 5.47 -3.61 2.17
N CYS A 36 4.32 -4.18 2.49
CA CYS A 36 3.58 -3.84 3.68
C CYS A 36 3.70 -4.94 4.73
N TYR A 37 3.89 -4.53 5.98
CA TYR A 37 4.07 -5.37 7.15
C TYR A 37 3.01 -4.97 8.17
N GLU A 38 1.90 -5.70 8.19
CA GLU A 38 0.83 -5.54 9.17
C GLU A 38 0.84 -6.72 10.13
N ASN A 39 0.69 -6.45 11.43
CA ASN A 39 0.54 -7.50 12.43
C ASN A 39 -0.94 -7.87 12.54
N LYS A 40 -1.28 -9.14 12.31
CA LYS A 40 -2.66 -9.67 12.18
C LYS A 40 -3.47 -9.64 13.49
N ILE A 41 -3.68 -8.46 14.09
CA ILE A 41 -4.56 -8.30 15.27
C ILE A 41 -6.02 -8.12 14.84
N THR A 42 -6.26 -7.52 13.68
CA THR A 42 -7.59 -7.36 13.06
C THR A 42 -7.48 -7.80 11.61
N GLY A 43 -8.34 -8.71 11.15
CA GLY A 43 -8.22 -9.46 9.89
C GLY A 43 -8.30 -8.65 8.58
N MET A 44 -7.41 -7.69 8.37
CA MET A 44 -7.20 -7.01 7.09
C MET A 44 -5.76 -7.21 6.64
N GLU A 45 -5.59 -7.86 5.50
CA GLU A 45 -4.30 -7.94 4.83
C GLU A 45 -4.05 -6.63 4.10
N CYS A 46 -2.83 -6.11 4.20
CA CYS A 46 -2.49 -4.82 3.66
C CYS A 46 -2.55 -4.87 2.11
N GLY A 47 -3.63 -4.35 1.53
CA GLY A 47 -3.85 -4.35 0.09
C GLY A 47 -5.22 -4.88 -0.35
N THR A 48 -5.96 -5.58 0.50
CA THR A 48 -7.40 -5.81 0.27
C THR A 48 -8.14 -4.53 0.63
N THR A 49 -8.34 -3.67 -0.36
CA THR A 49 -9.53 -2.80 -0.31
C THR A 49 -10.72 -3.73 -0.09
N PRO A 50 -11.63 -3.47 0.86
CA PRO A 50 -12.98 -3.99 0.68
C PRO A 50 -13.43 -3.46 -0.68
N GLU A 51 -13.64 -4.35 -1.64
CA GLU A 51 -14.36 -4.00 -2.86
C GLU A 51 -15.75 -3.54 -2.38
N GLY A 52 -15.97 -2.23 -2.31
CA GLY A 52 -17.22 -1.68 -1.79
C GLY A 52 -17.12 -0.36 -1.02
N LEU A 53 -16.33 0.61 -1.48
CA LEU A 53 -16.59 2.01 -1.12
C LEU A 53 -16.37 2.86 -2.37
N GLU A 54 -17.46 3.08 -3.10
CA GLU A 54 -17.68 4.35 -3.80
C GLU A 54 -17.63 5.51 -2.80
#